data_AF-A0A6V8NHX7-F1
#
_entry.id   AF-A0A6V8NHX7-F1
#
_cell.length_a   1.000
_cell.length_b   1.000
_cell.length_c   1.000
_cell.angle_alpha   90.00
_cell.angle_beta   90.00
_cell.angle_gamma   90.00
#
_symmetry.space_group_name_H-M   'P 1'
#
loop_
_entity.id
_entity.type
_entity.pdbx_description
1 polymer ?
#
loop_
_entity_poly.entity_id
_entity_poly.type
_entity_poly.pdbx_seq_one_letter_code
_entity_poly.pdbx_strand_id
1 'polypeptide(L)' 'MNDSGIKIEVHLIQNFAPSNLNRDDTGQPKSTTFGDFRRARIPSQCSKKSVRDLWRKNGQLTVG' A
#
# COMPACT_ATOMS: atom_id res chain seq x y z
N MET A 1 15.12 -9.29 20.79
CA MET A 1 14.02 -9.24 19.81
C MET A 1 13.97 -10.60 19.15
N ASN A 2 12.86 -11.31 19.33
CA ASN A 2 12.69 -12.71 18.94
C ASN A 2 12.56 -12.80 17.42
N ASP A 3 13.69 -12.91 16.71
CA ASP A 3 13.66 -13.31 15.31
C ASP A 3 13.65 -14.84 15.27
N SER A 4 12.50 -15.44 14.94
CA SER A 4 12.36 -16.89 14.76
C SER A 4 13.10 -17.40 13.52
N GLY A 5 13.73 -16.50 12.75
CA GLY A 5 14.39 -16.80 11.48
C GLY A 5 13.39 -17.04 10.33
N ILE A 6 12.08 -17.02 10.62
CA ILE A 6 11.03 -17.27 9.64
C ILE A 6 10.66 -15.94 8.97
N LYS A 7 10.89 -15.85 7.66
CA LYS A 7 10.46 -14.73 6.82
C LYS A 7 9.22 -15.14 6.02
N ILE A 8 8.18 -14.31 6.07
CA ILE A 8 6.97 -14.49 5.26
C ILE A 8 6.95 -13.40 4.19
N GLU A 9 6.96 -13.83 2.92
CA GLU A 9 6.89 -12.94 1.76
C GLU A 9 5.50 -13.02 1.12
N VAL A 10 4.95 -11.87 0.73
CA VAL A 10 3.61 -11.77 0.14
C VAL A 10 3.71 -10.98 -1.16
N HIS A 11 3.27 -11.62 -2.26
CA HIS A 11 3.22 -11.03 -3.59
C HIS A 11 1.78 -10.98 -4.08
N LEU A 12 1.38 -9.85 -4.65
CA LEU A 12 0.01 -9.62 -5.11
C LEU A 12 0.00 -8.92 -6.46
N ILE A 13 -0.82 -9.43 -7.38
CA ILE A 13 -1.22 -8.75 -8.61
C ILE A 13 -2.70 -8.41 -8.45
N GLN A 14 -3.01 -7.11 -8.39
CA GLN A 14 -4.37 -6.62 -8.19
C GLN A 14 -4.73 -5.61 -9.28
N ASN A 15 -5.81 -5.88 -10.00
CA ASN A 15 -6.40 -4.94 -10.94
C ASN A 15 -7.35 -3.97 -10.22
N PHE A 16 -7.45 -2.75 -10.74
CA PHE A 16 -8.38 -1.74 -10.27
C PHE A 16 -9.20 -1.21 -11.44
N ALA A 17 -10.48 -0.92 -11.21
CA ALA A 17 -11.27 -0.13 -12.14
C ALA A 17 -10.65 1.28 -12.30
N PRO A 18 -10.97 2.03 -13.39
CA PRO A 18 -10.47 3.38 -13.58
C PRO A 18 -10.71 4.25 -12.34
N SER A 19 -9.64 4.60 -11.63
CA SER A 19 -9.72 5.28 -10.35
C SER A 19 -8.42 6.03 -10.03
N ASN A 20 -8.53 7.15 -9.31
CA ASN A 20 -7.40 7.87 -8.76
C ASN A 20 -7.13 7.38 -7.32
N LEU A 21 -6.53 6.20 -7.19
CA LEU A 21 -6.29 5.54 -5.89
C LEU A 21 -5.43 6.37 -4.94
N ASN A 22 -4.58 7.24 -5.48
CA ASN A 22 -3.77 8.17 -4.71
C ASN A 22 -3.28 9.33 -5.57
N ARG A 23 -3.32 10.54 -5.00
CA ARG A 23 -2.97 11.78 -5.69
C ARG A 23 -1.72 12.46 -5.12
N ASP A 24 -1.05 13.26 -5.93
CA ASP A 24 -0.06 14.26 -5.49
C ASP A 24 -0.72 15.56 -5.01
N ASP A 25 0.09 16.55 -4.70
CA ASP A 25 -0.30 17.89 -4.26
C ASP A 25 -1.08 18.68 -5.32
N THR A 26 -0.94 18.33 -6.60
CA THR A 26 -1.71 18.91 -7.72
C THR A 26 -3.01 18.16 -8.02
N GLY A 27 -3.25 17.03 -7.34
CA GLY A 27 -4.42 16.18 -7.55
C GLY A 27 -4.24 15.09 -8.61
N GLN A 28 -3.08 15.00 -9.26
CA GLN A 28 -2.81 14.00 -10.29
C GLN A 28 -2.46 12.64 -9.67
N PRO A 29 -2.76 11.50 -10.34
CA PRO A 29 -2.33 10.19 -9.87
C PRO A 29 -0.81 10.10 -9.73
N LYS A 30 -0.30 9.62 -8.59
CA LYS A 30 1.15 9.46 -8.44
C LYS A 30 1.68 8.41 -9.42
N SER A 31 2.89 8.64 -9.91
CA SER A 31 3.54 7.78 -10.89
C SER A 31 5.02 7.56 -10.58
N THR A 32 5.64 6.60 -11.26
CA THR A 32 7.07 6.29 -11.20
C THR A 32 7.55 5.73 -12.54
N THR A 33 8.83 5.84 -12.83
CA THR A 33 9.44 5.14 -13.98
C THR A 33 9.87 3.74 -13.57
N PHE A 34 9.57 2.74 -14.38
CA PHE A 34 10.05 1.36 -14.19
C PHE A 34 10.18 0.66 -15.56
N GLY A 35 11.40 0.19 -15.85
CA GLY A 35 11.76 -0.37 -17.16
C GLY A 35 11.53 0.64 -18.29
N ASP A 36 11.95 1.89 -18.10
CA ASP A 36 11.78 3.01 -19.05
C ASP A 36 10.34 3.43 -19.38
N PHE A 37 9.33 2.82 -18.74
CA PHE A 37 7.93 3.23 -18.87
C PHE A 37 7.41 3.93 -17.61
N ARG A 38 6.60 4.97 -17.80
CA ARG A 38 5.85 5.62 -16.71
C ARG A 38 4.69 4.71 -16.28
N ARG A 39 4.61 4.41 -14.99
CA ARG A 39 3.54 3.59 -14.38
C ARG A 39 2.84 4.35 -13.26
N ALA A 40 1.53 4.16 -13.12
CA ALA A 40 0.83 4.59 -11.91
C ALA A 40 1.41 3.87 -10.69
N ARG A 41 1.52 4.57 -9.57
CA ARG A 41 2.09 4.02 -8.33
C ARG A 41 1.22 4.35 -7.14
N ILE A 42 0.94 3.33 -6.34
CA ILE A 42 0.39 3.46 -4.99
C ILE A 42 1.57 3.43 -4.00
N PRO A 43 1.88 4.53 -3.29
CA PRO A 43 2.95 4.57 -2.31
C PRO A 43 2.70 3.63 -1.13
N SER A 44 3.76 3.05 -0.55
CA SER A 44 3.62 2.09 0.56
C SER A 44 2.88 2.66 1.77
N GLN A 45 3.02 3.95 2.06
CA GLN A 45 2.34 4.60 3.17
C GLN A 45 0.81 4.60 3.02
N CYS A 46 0.30 4.66 1.78
CA CYS A 46 -1.13 4.61 1.49
C CYS A 46 -1.69 3.23 1.85
N SER A 47 -1.06 2.15 1.36
CA SER A 47 -1.45 0.78 1.66
C SER A 47 -1.29 0.46 3.15
N LYS A 48 -0.18 0.88 3.78
CA LYS A 48 0.06 0.68 5.22
C LYS A 48 -1.01 1.39 6.07
N LYS A 49 -1.42 2.61 5.70
CA LYS A 49 -2.51 3.32 6.39
C LYS A 49 -3.84 2.58 6.22
N SER A 50 -4.19 2.21 4.99
CA SER A 50 -5.43 1.49 4.70
C SER A 50 -5.55 0.20 5.52
N VAL A 51 -4.47 -0.58 5.58
CA VAL A 51 -4.40 -1.80 6.41
C VAL A 51 -4.58 -1.45 7.89
N ARG A 52 -3.82 -0.50 8.46
CA ARG A 52 -3.99 -0.14 9.88
C ARG A 52 -5.42 0.28 10.22
N ASP A 53 -6.06 1.07 9.36
CA ASP A 53 -7.42 1.54 9.59
C ASP A 53 -8.43 0.39 9.51
N LEU A 54 -8.25 -0.55 8.58
CA LEU A 54 -9.06 -1.77 8.49
C LEU A 54 -8.98 -2.58 9.79
N TRP A 55 -7.78 -2.86 10.28
CA TRP A 55 -7.57 -3.66 11.48
C TRP A 55 -8.11 -2.97 12.75
N ARG A 56 -7.94 -1.64 12.86
CA ARG A 56 -8.55 -0.83 13.92
C ARG A 56 -10.07 -0.92 13.90
N LYS A 57 -10.68 -0.79 12.71
CA LYS A 57 -12.14 -0.89 12.54
C LYS A 57 -12.67 -2.27 12.96
N ASN A 58 -11.91 -3.32 12.72
CA ASN A 58 -12.30 -4.69 13.06
C ASN A 58 -11.98 -5.09 14.51
N GLY A 59 -11.47 -4.18 15.35
CA GLY A 59 -11.14 -4.47 16.75
C GLY A 59 -9.97 -5.45 16.94
N GLN A 60 -9.20 -5.73 15.88
CA GLN A 60 -8.13 -6.73 15.88
C GLN A 60 -6.76 -6.17 16.27
N LEU A 61 -6.67 -4.86 16.53
CA LEU A 61 -5.46 -4.20 17.05
C LEU A 61 -5.82 -3.34 18.26
N THR A 62 -5.39 -3.75 19.44
CA THR A 62 -5.13 -2.84 20.55
C THR A 62 -3.87 -2.05 20.20
N VAL A 63 -4.04 -0.83 19.70
CA VAL A 63 -2.95 0.15 19.72
C VAL A 63 -2.72 0.49 21.18
N GLY A 64 -1.62 0.01 21.74
CA GLY A 64 -1.08 0.51 23.01
C GLY A 64 -0.66 1.97 22.89
#